data_AF-A0A0C4FDW7-F1
#
_entry.id   AF-A0A0C4FDW7-F1
#
_cell.length_a   1.000
_cell.length_b   1.000
_cell.length_c   1.000
_cell.angle_alpha   90.00
_cell.angle_beta   90.00
_cell.angle_gamma   90.00
#
_symmetry.space_group_name_H-M   'P 1'
#
loop_
_entity.id
_entity.type
_entity.pdbx_description
1 polymer ?
#
loop_
_entity_poly.entity_id
_entity_poly.type
_entity_poly.pdbx_seq_one_letter_code
_entity_poly.pdbx_strand_id
1 'polypeptide(L)'
;MRDEDFKQAVQTTQSGFIWLLEKIYANPIFQSNSPRQQLPIPHQLALTLERLGSNGNGASVGRFARNLCVGRGTVVKITRRVVRVINDLSGSHLIWPVKEKRREISNVMKAEGFKGCVGFVDGTTIPLYQRPSIDGEIVCDCDRYITAYMTGWPGSCGDSLVFKKMKLWLEPKAHLTQ
;
A
#
# COMPACT_ATOMS: atom_id res chain seq x y z
N MET A 1 -7.59 0.13 -24.10
CA MET A 1 -7.15 -1.03 -23.29
C MET A 1 -8.38 -1.55 -22.59
N ARG A 2 -8.63 -2.86 -22.54
CA ARG A 2 -9.78 -3.40 -21.79
C ARG A 2 -9.50 -3.29 -20.30
N ASP A 3 -10.54 -3.22 -19.48
CA ASP A 3 -10.40 -3.04 -18.03
C ASP A 3 -9.57 -4.15 -17.37
N GLU A 4 -9.72 -5.39 -17.83
CA GLU A 4 -8.93 -6.53 -17.35
C GLU A 4 -7.44 -6.40 -17.71
N ASP A 5 -7.13 -6.00 -18.95
CA ASP A 5 -5.74 -5.79 -19.38
C ASP A 5 -5.09 -4.66 -18.57
N PHE A 6 -5.85 -3.60 -18.28
CA PHE A 6 -5.40 -2.48 -17.46
C PHE A 6 -5.14 -2.92 -16.01
N LYS A 7 -6.09 -3.64 -15.42
CA LYS A 7 -5.96 -4.16 -14.05
C LYS A 7 -4.79 -5.12 -13.92
N GLN A 8 -4.56 -5.98 -14.91
CA GLN A 8 -3.41 -6.86 -14.93
C GLN A 8 -2.09 -6.08 -15.02
N ALA A 9 -2.04 -5.01 -15.81
CA ALA A 9 -0.83 -4.21 -15.98
C ALA A 9 -0.50 -3.37 -14.73
N VAL A 10 -1.46 -2.60 -14.20
CA VAL A 10 -1.22 -1.63 -13.12
C VAL A 10 -1.74 -2.07 -11.74
N GLN A 11 -2.25 -3.29 -11.62
CA GLN A 11 -2.76 -3.88 -10.36
C GLN A 11 -3.94 -3.11 -9.72
N THR A 12 -4.65 -2.29 -10.48
CA THR A 12 -5.84 -1.55 -10.00
C THR A 12 -6.85 -1.34 -11.12
N THR A 13 -8.11 -1.08 -10.77
CA THR A 13 -9.14 -0.73 -11.76
C THR A 13 -8.86 0.64 -12.36
N GLN A 14 -9.42 0.94 -13.52
CA GLN A 14 -9.31 2.29 -14.11
C GLN A 14 -9.89 3.35 -13.17
N SER A 15 -11.03 3.07 -12.52
CA SER A 15 -11.63 3.97 -11.53
C SER A 15 -10.71 4.21 -10.33
N GLY A 16 -10.08 3.16 -9.80
CA GLY A 16 -9.12 3.29 -8.69
C GLY A 16 -7.87 4.07 -9.10
N PHE A 17 -7.40 3.88 -10.33
CA PHE A 17 -6.29 4.63 -10.89
C PHE A 17 -6.60 6.13 -11.00
N ILE A 18 -7.75 6.48 -11.57
CA ILE A 18 -8.17 7.88 -11.72
C ILE A 18 -8.39 8.52 -10.35
N TRP A 19 -9.05 7.82 -9.43
CA TRP A 19 -9.21 8.29 -8.05
C TRP A 19 -7.87 8.60 -7.39
N LEU A 20 -6.89 7.71 -7.50
CA LEU A 20 -5.56 7.94 -6.93
C LEU A 20 -4.84 9.09 -7.65
N LEU A 21 -4.95 9.17 -8.98
CA LEU A 21 -4.37 10.24 -9.78
C LEU A 21 -4.88 11.62 -9.31
N GLU A 22 -6.18 11.76 -9.08
CA GLU A 22 -6.80 13.00 -8.57
C GLU A 22 -6.24 13.39 -7.19
N LYS A 23 -6.00 12.41 -6.30
CA LYS A 23 -5.42 12.68 -4.98
C LYS A 23 -3.98 13.18 -5.03
N ILE A 24 -3.21 12.75 -6.03
CA ILE A 24 -1.78 13.07 -6.11
C ILE A 24 -1.47 14.22 -7.06
N TYR A 25 -2.40 14.63 -7.92
CA TYR A 25 -2.15 15.56 -9.02
C TYR A 25 -1.59 16.92 -8.56
N ALA A 26 -2.10 17.44 -7.44
CA ALA A 26 -1.69 18.73 -6.88
C ALA A 26 -0.40 18.67 -6.05
N ASN A 27 0.23 17.50 -5.90
CA ASN A 27 1.40 17.37 -5.03
C ASN A 27 2.62 18.11 -5.62
N PRO A 28 3.30 19.00 -4.86
CA PRO A 28 4.45 19.78 -5.32
C PRO A 28 5.62 18.95 -5.85
N ILE A 29 5.74 17.68 -5.47
CA ILE A 29 6.83 16.80 -5.93
C ILE A 29 6.84 16.59 -7.45
N PHE A 30 5.68 16.76 -8.10
CA PHE A 30 5.52 16.64 -9.55
C PHE A 30 5.78 17.97 -10.28
N GLN A 31 5.92 19.06 -9.55
CA GLN A 31 6.32 20.35 -10.12
C GLN A 31 7.83 20.34 -10.39
N SER A 32 8.23 20.78 -11.59
CA SER A 32 9.62 20.84 -12.00
C SER A 32 10.06 22.28 -12.16
N ASN A 33 11.07 22.70 -11.38
CA ASN A 33 11.77 23.97 -11.61
C ASN A 33 12.91 23.81 -12.64
N SER A 34 13.01 22.64 -13.28
CA SER A 34 14.06 22.35 -14.27
C SER A 34 13.56 22.65 -15.68
N PRO A 35 14.44 23.12 -16.60
CA PRO A 35 14.11 23.26 -18.02
C PRO A 35 13.77 21.91 -18.69
N ARG A 36 14.11 20.78 -18.07
CA ARG A 36 13.68 19.46 -18.52
C ARG A 36 12.30 19.14 -17.95
N GLN A 37 11.33 18.99 -18.84
CA GLN A 37 9.98 18.57 -18.48
C GLN A 37 9.98 17.17 -17.86
N GLN A 38 9.18 16.99 -16.80
CA GLN A 38 8.93 15.66 -16.24
C GLN A 38 7.95 14.90 -17.13
N LEU A 39 7.95 13.57 -17.05
CA LEU A 39 6.86 12.80 -17.64
C LEU A 39 5.52 13.21 -17.02
N PRO A 40 4.41 13.15 -17.77
CA PRO A 40 3.09 13.44 -17.22
C PRO A 40 2.80 12.57 -15.99
N ILE A 41 2.15 13.13 -14.97
CA ILE A 41 1.83 12.43 -13.71
C ILE A 41 1.13 11.07 -13.94
N PRO A 42 0.16 10.93 -14.87
CA PRO A 42 -0.45 9.62 -15.16
C PRO A 42 0.56 8.57 -15.60
N HIS A 43 1.55 8.94 -16.41
CA HIS A 43 2.61 8.01 -16.85
C HIS A 43 3.54 7.65 -15.70
N GLN A 44 3.85 8.62 -14.83
CA GLN A 44 4.65 8.36 -13.63
C GLN A 44 3.95 7.36 -12.70
N LEU A 45 2.64 7.52 -12.50
CA LEU A 45 1.82 6.63 -11.69
C LEU A 45 1.72 5.24 -12.31
N ALA A 46 1.33 5.13 -13.58
CA ALA A 46 1.18 3.86 -14.29
C ALA A 46 2.49 3.04 -14.29
N LEU A 47 3.61 3.69 -14.62
CA LEU A 47 4.94 3.07 -14.57
C LEU A 47 5.24 2.52 -13.19
N THR A 48 4.98 3.30 -12.14
CA THR A 48 5.28 2.89 -10.77
C THR A 48 4.41 1.71 -10.34
N LEU A 49 3.11 1.75 -10.62
CA LEU A 49 2.18 0.67 -10.26
C LEU A 49 2.50 -0.62 -11.03
N GLU A 50 2.76 -0.54 -12.34
CA GLU A 50 3.18 -1.69 -13.15
C GLU A 50 4.48 -2.28 -12.62
N ARG A 51 5.44 -1.42 -12.22
CA ARG A 51 6.70 -1.87 -11.64
C ARG A 51 6.53 -2.56 -10.29
N LEU A 52 5.64 -2.05 -9.43
CA LEU A 52 5.34 -2.67 -8.13
C LEU A 52 4.55 -3.97 -8.26
N GLY A 53 3.72 -4.10 -9.30
CA GLY A 53 3.00 -5.34 -9.63
C GLY A 53 3.82 -6.39 -10.38
N SER A 54 5.04 -6.05 -10.81
CA SER A 54 5.92 -6.95 -11.55
C SER A 54 6.82 -7.75 -10.61
N ASN A 55 7.08 -9.02 -10.94
CA ASN A 55 7.98 -9.89 -10.17
C ASN A 55 9.30 -10.18 -10.91
N GLY A 56 10.36 -10.44 -10.14
CA GLY A 56 11.69 -10.79 -10.65
C GLY A 56 12.25 -9.79 -11.66
N ASN A 57 12.72 -10.28 -12.81
CA ASN A 57 13.25 -9.44 -13.89
C ASN A 57 12.20 -8.50 -14.51
N GLY A 58 10.90 -8.76 -14.28
CA GLY A 58 9.80 -7.88 -14.68
C GLY A 58 9.90 -6.49 -14.05
N ALA A 59 10.25 -6.41 -12.77
CA ALA A 59 10.38 -5.14 -12.03
C ALA A 59 11.69 -4.37 -12.31
N SER A 60 12.54 -4.89 -13.20
CA SER A 60 13.89 -4.36 -13.41
C SER A 60 13.88 -2.95 -14.01
N VAL A 61 14.67 -2.05 -13.41
CA VAL A 61 14.82 -0.66 -13.88
C VAL A 61 15.24 -0.60 -15.34
N GLY A 62 16.12 -1.51 -15.78
CA GLY A 62 16.59 -1.59 -17.16
C GLY A 62 15.49 -1.93 -18.16
N ARG A 63 14.54 -2.81 -17.80
CA ARG A 63 13.40 -3.15 -18.66
C ARG A 63 12.50 -1.94 -18.87
N PHE A 64 12.06 -1.29 -17.79
CA PHE A 64 11.22 -0.10 -17.87
C PHE A 64 11.91 1.05 -18.62
N ALA A 65 13.21 1.25 -18.40
CA ALA A 65 13.99 2.25 -19.12
C ALA A 65 13.99 2.03 -20.64
N ARG A 66 14.15 0.79 -21.10
CA ARG A 66 14.10 0.45 -22.53
C ARG A 66 12.70 0.57 -23.11
N ASN A 67 11.71 0.00 -22.43
CA ASN A 67 10.31 -0.04 -22.91
C ASN A 67 9.71 1.37 -23.08
N LEU A 68 10.09 2.30 -22.21
CA LEU A 68 9.57 3.66 -22.20
C LEU A 68 10.55 4.67 -22.81
N CYS A 69 11.68 4.21 -23.37
CA CYS A 69 12.74 5.04 -23.94
C CYS A 69 13.22 6.17 -22.98
N VAL A 70 13.34 5.88 -21.68
CA VAL A 70 13.76 6.83 -20.65
C VAL A 70 15.06 6.38 -19.98
N GLY A 71 15.81 7.33 -19.41
CA GLY A 71 16.99 7.01 -18.63
C GLY A 71 16.66 6.14 -17.41
N ARG A 72 17.54 5.20 -17.04
CA ARG A 72 17.39 4.37 -15.81
C ARG A 72 17.21 5.22 -14.55
N GLY A 73 17.94 6.34 -14.46
CA GLY A 73 17.79 7.31 -13.36
C GLY A 73 16.40 7.95 -13.30
N THR A 74 15.72 8.12 -14.45
CA THR A 74 14.35 8.64 -14.51
C THR A 74 13.36 7.66 -13.91
N VAL A 75 13.45 6.37 -14.24
CA VAL A 75 12.61 5.31 -13.67
C VAL A 75 12.72 5.28 -12.14
N VAL A 76 13.95 5.35 -11.61
CA VAL A 76 14.19 5.36 -10.16
C VAL A 76 13.60 6.61 -9.51
N LYS A 77 13.80 7.79 -10.11
CA LYS A 77 13.23 9.05 -9.60
C LYS A 77 11.71 9.03 -9.58
N ILE A 78 11.08 8.59 -10.67
CA ILE A 78 9.63 8.45 -10.80
C ILE A 78 9.08 7.52 -9.72
N THR A 79 9.65 6.32 -9.59
CA THR A 79 9.20 5.32 -8.59
C THR A 79 9.26 5.94 -7.19
N ARG A 80 10.38 6.60 -6.83
CA ARG A 80 10.54 7.22 -5.51
C ARG A 80 9.53 8.33 -5.25
N ARG A 81 9.24 9.17 -6.26
CA ARG A 81 8.26 10.25 -6.12
C ARG A 81 6.87 9.70 -5.85
N VAL A 82 6.42 8.77 -6.69
CA VAL A 82 5.08 8.19 -6.56
C VAL A 82 4.92 7.43 -5.24
N VAL A 83 5.89 6.61 -4.86
CA VAL A 83 5.86 5.91 -3.55
C VAL A 83 5.79 6.91 -2.40
N ARG A 84 6.55 8.00 -2.46
CA ARG A 84 6.51 9.04 -1.42
C ARG A 84 5.12 9.67 -1.30
N VAL A 85 4.51 10.07 -2.41
CA VAL A 85 3.18 10.70 -2.36
C VAL A 85 2.10 9.74 -1.87
N ILE A 86 2.16 8.48 -2.30
CA ILE A 86 1.23 7.44 -1.81
C ILE A 86 1.39 7.26 -0.28
N ASN A 87 2.63 7.23 0.21
CA ASN A 87 2.89 7.16 1.65
C ASN A 87 2.41 8.41 2.39
N ASP A 88 2.52 9.60 1.80
CA ASP A 88 2.00 10.84 2.40
C ASP A 88 0.46 10.81 2.52
N LEU A 89 -0.24 10.07 1.64
CA LEU A 89 -1.69 9.86 1.74
C LEU A 89 -2.09 8.82 2.80
N SER A 90 -1.18 7.95 3.23
CA SER A 90 -1.47 6.79 4.09
C SER A 90 -2.19 7.18 5.39
N GLY A 91 -1.78 8.28 6.04
CA GLY A 91 -2.36 8.72 7.31
C GLY A 91 -3.83 9.15 7.25
N SER A 92 -4.35 9.44 6.04
CA SER A 92 -5.76 9.80 5.84
C SER A 92 -6.65 8.62 5.40
N HIS A 93 -6.04 7.48 5.05
CA HIS A 93 -6.77 6.31 4.53
C HIS A 93 -6.58 5.05 5.39
N LEU A 94 -5.46 4.92 6.09
CA LEU A 94 -5.16 3.81 7.00
C LEU A 94 -5.43 4.24 8.44
N ILE A 95 -6.71 4.36 8.77
CA ILE A 95 -7.19 4.87 10.06
C ILE A 95 -7.81 3.71 10.85
N TRP A 96 -7.43 3.60 12.12
CA TRP A 96 -8.07 2.68 13.04
C TRP A 96 -9.54 3.09 13.26
N PRO A 97 -10.52 2.18 13.12
CA PRO A 97 -11.92 2.55 13.18
C PRO A 97 -12.32 3.19 14.51
N VAL A 98 -13.15 4.23 14.42
CA VAL A 98 -13.76 4.88 15.59
C VAL A 98 -14.70 3.91 16.33
N LYS A 99 -15.11 4.30 17.53
CA LYS A 99 -15.91 3.46 18.44
C LYS A 99 -17.19 2.92 17.78
N GLU A 100 -17.88 3.78 17.06
CA GLU A 100 -19.14 3.49 16.37
C GLU A 100 -18.92 2.44 15.27
N LYS A 101 -17.91 2.65 14.41
CA LYS A 101 -17.55 1.71 13.34
C LYS A 101 -17.06 0.37 13.90
N ARG A 102 -16.30 0.37 15.00
CA ARG A 102 -15.90 -0.86 15.70
C ARG A 102 -17.11 -1.66 16.20
N ARG A 103 -18.12 -0.97 16.74
CA ARG A 103 -19.38 -1.61 17.17
C ARG A 103 -20.15 -2.20 15.99
N GLU A 104 -20.20 -1.50 14.86
CA GLU A 104 -20.81 -2.02 13.63
C GLU A 104 -20.11 -3.29 13.14
N ILE A 105 -18.78 -3.25 12.99
CA ILE A 105 -17.98 -4.42 12.61
C ILE A 105 -18.24 -5.57 13.59
N SER A 106 -18.25 -5.28 14.89
CA SER A 106 -18.51 -6.29 15.91
C SER A 106 -19.91 -6.91 15.85
N ASN A 107 -20.93 -6.13 15.47
CA ASN A 107 -22.28 -6.65 15.28
C ASN A 107 -22.37 -7.57 14.07
N VAL A 108 -21.70 -7.23 12.96
CA VAL A 108 -21.60 -8.10 11.77
C VAL A 108 -20.87 -9.39 12.14
N MET A 109 -19.70 -9.27 12.76
CA MET A 109 -18.88 -10.42 13.16
C MET A 109 -19.56 -11.33 14.20
N LYS A 110 -20.44 -10.78 15.04
CA LYS A 110 -21.24 -11.57 15.98
C LYS A 110 -22.17 -12.55 15.26
N ALA A 111 -22.72 -12.19 14.10
CA ALA A 111 -23.56 -13.08 13.29
C ALA A 111 -22.74 -14.26 12.72
N GLU A 112 -21.46 -14.03 12.44
CA GLU A 112 -20.48 -15.03 12.00
C GLU A 112 -19.87 -15.84 13.17
N GLY A 113 -20.32 -15.63 14.40
CA GLY A 113 -19.83 -16.35 15.59
C GLY A 113 -18.64 -15.70 16.31
N PHE A 114 -18.11 -14.58 15.81
CA PHE A 114 -16.96 -13.88 16.39
C PHE A 114 -17.39 -12.65 17.20
N LYS A 115 -18.11 -12.88 18.31
CA LYS A 115 -18.59 -11.80 19.19
C LYS A 115 -17.43 -10.93 19.69
N GLY A 116 -17.52 -9.62 19.49
CA GLY A 116 -16.50 -8.67 19.95
C GLY A 116 -15.35 -8.44 18.96
N CYS A 117 -15.28 -9.19 17.85
CA CYS A 117 -14.24 -9.03 16.84
C CYS A 117 -14.42 -7.72 16.07
N VAL A 118 -13.33 -6.97 15.86
CA VAL A 118 -13.32 -5.68 15.17
C VAL A 118 -12.39 -5.67 13.94
N GLY A 119 -11.82 -6.82 13.61
CA GLY A 119 -10.91 -7.01 12.50
C GLY A 119 -10.09 -8.28 12.63
N PHE A 120 -9.42 -8.64 11.55
CA PHE A 120 -8.54 -9.80 11.43
C PHE A 120 -7.12 -9.32 11.26
N VAL A 121 -6.18 -10.02 11.90
CA VAL A 121 -4.76 -9.75 11.77
C VAL A 121 -4.08 -10.96 11.15
N ASP A 122 -3.23 -10.72 10.16
CA ASP A 122 -2.43 -11.78 9.53
C ASP A 122 -1.05 -11.26 9.13
N GLY A 123 -0.08 -12.18 9.17
CA GLY A 123 1.30 -11.94 8.79
C GLY A 123 1.52 -12.13 7.29
N THR A 124 2.38 -11.32 6.69
CA THR A 124 2.84 -11.47 5.32
C THR A 124 4.34 -11.26 5.23
N THR A 125 5.05 -12.27 4.75
CA THR A 125 6.49 -12.18 4.50
C THR A 125 6.74 -11.57 3.12
N ILE A 126 7.41 -10.42 3.09
CA ILE A 126 7.84 -9.75 1.86
C ILE A 126 9.24 -10.25 1.49
N PRO A 127 9.37 -11.05 0.41
CA PRO A 127 10.67 -11.55 -0.01
C PRO A 127 11.52 -10.41 -0.59
N LEU A 128 12.76 -10.30 -0.11
CA LEU A 128 13.73 -9.35 -0.65
C LEU A 128 14.83 -10.09 -1.43
N TYR A 129 15.24 -9.53 -2.57
CA TYR A 129 16.19 -10.21 -3.46
C TYR A 129 17.61 -10.33 -2.88
N GLN A 130 18.07 -9.33 -2.12
CA GLN A 130 19.45 -9.23 -1.61
C GLN A 130 19.53 -9.15 -0.08
N ARG A 131 18.41 -9.32 0.62
CA ARG A 131 18.30 -9.17 2.07
C ARG A 131 17.40 -10.27 2.63
N PRO A 132 17.50 -10.59 3.93
CA PRO A 132 16.47 -11.37 4.60
C PRO A 132 15.10 -10.77 4.32
N SER A 133 14.09 -11.63 4.20
CA SER A 133 12.71 -11.17 4.05
C SER A 133 12.30 -10.27 5.21
N ILE A 134 11.35 -9.40 4.95
CA ILE A 134 10.76 -8.52 5.95
C ILE A 134 9.32 -8.97 6.15
N ASP A 135 8.92 -9.16 7.40
CA ASP A 135 7.53 -9.40 7.73
C ASP A 135 6.78 -8.07 7.88
N GLY A 136 5.55 -8.13 7.38
CA GLY A 136 4.50 -7.18 7.64
C GLY A 136 3.32 -7.89 8.33
N GLU A 137 2.66 -7.20 9.23
CA GLU A 137 1.43 -7.63 9.86
C GLU A 137 0.35 -6.62 9.49
N ILE A 138 -0.77 -7.12 8.96
CA ILE A 138 -1.84 -6.29 8.41
C ILE A 138 -3.13 -6.59 9.17
N VAL A 139 -3.85 -5.53 9.53
CA VAL A 139 -5.18 -5.63 10.12
C VAL A 139 -6.22 -5.13 9.13
N CYS A 140 -7.24 -5.94 8.88
CA CYS A 140 -8.37 -5.57 8.04
C CYS A 140 -9.71 -5.81 8.74
N ASP A 141 -10.74 -5.06 8.34
CA ASP A 141 -12.11 -5.33 8.77
C ASP A 141 -12.80 -6.39 7.90
N CYS A 142 -14.06 -6.72 8.23
CA CYS A 142 -14.86 -7.70 7.48
C CYS A 142 -15.17 -7.29 6.04
N ASP A 143 -15.05 -6.00 5.71
CA ASP A 143 -15.24 -5.45 4.37
C ASP A 143 -13.92 -5.40 3.57
N ARG A 144 -12.83 -5.95 4.12
CA ARG A 144 -11.47 -6.00 3.57
C ARG A 144 -10.76 -4.65 3.52
N TYR A 145 -11.22 -3.65 4.29
CA TYR A 145 -10.47 -2.41 4.45
C TYR A 145 -9.30 -2.62 5.40
N ILE A 146 -8.10 -2.23 4.97
CA ILE A 146 -6.92 -2.23 5.83
C ILE A 146 -7.01 -1.06 6.81
N THR A 147 -7.00 -1.35 8.11
CA THR A 147 -7.20 -0.35 9.17
C THR A 147 -5.92 -0.08 9.98
N ALA A 148 -4.98 -1.03 9.98
CA ALA A 148 -3.67 -0.88 10.59
C ALA A 148 -2.67 -1.82 9.93
N TYR A 149 -1.38 -1.49 10.03
CA TYR A 149 -0.31 -2.38 9.64
C TYR A 149 0.96 -2.11 10.46
N MET A 150 1.85 -3.08 10.50
CA MET A 150 3.21 -2.96 11.02
C MET A 150 4.16 -3.66 10.05
N THR A 151 5.31 -3.08 9.73
CA THR A 151 6.33 -3.72 8.88
C THR A 151 7.72 -3.49 9.46
N GLY A 152 8.70 -4.25 8.98
CA GLY A 152 10.12 -4.00 9.26
C GLY A 152 10.75 -5.02 10.20
N TRP A 153 10.02 -6.07 10.54
CA TRP A 153 10.54 -7.19 11.32
C TRP A 153 11.24 -8.21 10.41
N PRO A 154 12.30 -8.89 10.86
CA PRO A 154 12.89 -9.99 10.10
C PRO A 154 11.86 -11.08 9.84
N GLY A 155 11.92 -11.70 8.66
CA GLY A 155 11.08 -12.81 8.21
C GLY A 155 11.05 -14.08 9.07
N SER A 156 11.85 -14.10 10.13
CA SER A 156 11.97 -15.20 11.09
C SER A 156 11.24 -14.92 12.40
N CYS A 157 10.64 -13.73 12.55
CA CYS A 157 9.90 -13.36 13.74
C CYS A 157 8.47 -13.90 13.63
N GLY A 158 8.01 -14.66 14.62
CA GLY A 158 6.63 -15.14 14.60
C GLY A 158 5.62 -13.99 14.75
N ASP A 159 4.46 -14.11 14.08
CA ASP A 159 3.42 -13.07 14.03
C ASP A 159 3.02 -12.57 15.42
N SER A 160 2.86 -13.48 16.39
CA SER A 160 2.54 -13.10 17.78
C SER A 160 3.55 -12.16 18.44
N LEU A 161 4.83 -12.20 18.02
CA LEU A 161 5.86 -11.28 18.51
C LEU A 161 5.69 -9.90 17.87
N VAL A 162 5.41 -9.86 16.57
CA VAL A 162 5.17 -8.63 15.82
C VAL A 162 3.91 -7.94 16.35
N PHE A 163 2.84 -8.71 16.60
CA PHE A 163 1.57 -8.19 17.11
C PHE A 163 1.74 -7.50 18.46
N LYS A 164 2.53 -8.11 19.35
CA LYS A 164 2.83 -7.58 20.68
C LYS A 164 3.56 -6.23 20.65
N LYS A 165 4.09 -5.83 19.49
CA LYS A 165 4.77 -4.55 19.28
C LYS A 165 3.88 -3.51 18.62
N MET A 166 2.72 -3.90 18.09
CA MET A 166 1.73 -2.98 17.54
C MET A 166 1.11 -2.11 18.63
N LYS A 167 0.74 -0.87 18.28
CA LYS A 167 -0.01 0.04 19.17
C LYS A 167 -1.33 -0.58 19.66
N LEU A 168 -1.94 -1.43 18.84
CA LEU A 168 -3.15 -2.17 19.19
C LEU A 168 -2.96 -3.04 20.44
N TRP A 169 -1.79 -3.68 20.57
CA TRP A 169 -1.44 -4.49 21.73
C TRP A 169 -0.94 -3.65 22.91
N LEU A 170 -0.14 -2.61 22.63
CA LEU A 170 0.47 -1.77 23.67
C LEU A 170 -0.57 -0.87 24.37
N GLU A 171 -1.60 -0.43 23.64
CA GLU A 171 -2.61 0.52 24.12
C GLU A 171 -4.05 -0.01 23.85
N PRO A 172 -4.43 -1.18 24.41
CA PRO A 172 -5.70 -1.83 24.08
C PRO A 172 -6.90 -1.00 24.56
N LYS A 173 -6.75 -0.21 25.63
CA LYS A 173 -7.81 0.68 26.11
C LYS A 173 -8.15 1.79 25.14
N ALA A 174 -7.20 2.25 24.32
CA ALA A 174 -7.44 3.29 23.32
C ALA A 174 -8.05 2.71 22.03
N HIS A 175 -7.75 1.44 21.71
CA HIS A 175 -8.04 0.86 20.40
C HIS A 175 -9.12 -0.23 20.41
N LEU A 176 -9.35 -0.92 21.53
CA LEU A 176 -10.23 -2.10 21.62
C LEU A 176 -11.39 -1.95 22.61
N THR A 177 -11.49 -0.82 23.32
CA THR A 177 -12.66 -0.55 24.17
C THR A 177 -13.89 -0.25 23.31
N GLN A 178 -14.99 -0.95 23.63
CA GLN A 178 -16.28 -0.87 22.94
C GLN A 178 -17.12 0.33 23.35
#